data_AF-A0AAD6V9M0-F1
#
_entry.id   AF-A0AAD6V9M0-F1
#
_cell.length_a   1.000
_cell.length_b   1.000
_cell.length_c   1.000
_cell.angle_alpha   90.00
_cell.angle_beta   90.00
_cell.angle_gamma   90.00
#
_symmetry.space_group_name_H-M   'P 1'
#
loop_
_entity.id
_entity.type
_entity.pdbx_description
1 polymer ?
#
loop_
_entity_poly.entity_id
_entity_poly.type
_entity_poly.pdbx_seq_one_letter_code
_entity_poly.pdbx_strand_id
1 'polypeptide(L)'
;VLAMYTRRGGKAAAHSILPSCENIGVVSYLLVQTFESFYRRQFRQTRSKDMHLGIKRFAHLPSASFRTQIPGATGSDIKVSAANIEIGQAAYNIFRAL
;
A
#
# COMPACT_ATOMS: atom_id res chain seq x y z
N VAL A 1 -4.99 1.55 1.41
CA VAL A 1 -4.49 2.92 1.61
C VAL A 1 -5.14 3.46 2.87
N LEU A 2 -4.39 4.12 3.76
CA LEU A 2 -4.93 4.61 5.04
C LEU A 2 -5.32 6.09 4.98
N ALA A 3 -4.51 6.89 4.27
CA ALA A 3 -4.78 8.30 4.06
C ALA A 3 -4.13 8.78 2.77
N MET A 4 -4.75 9.77 2.13
CA MET A 4 -4.24 10.45 0.93
C MET A 4 -3.90 11.89 1.28
N TYR A 5 -2.78 12.39 0.75
CA TYR A 5 -2.37 13.77 0.97
C TYR A 5 -2.11 14.48 -0.34
N THR A 6 -2.69 15.68 -0.48
CA THR A 6 -2.48 16.55 -1.65
C THR A 6 -1.74 17.81 -1.23
N ARG A 7 -1.01 18.41 -2.16
CA ARG A 7 -0.43 19.74 -1.99
C ARG A 7 -1.49 20.77 -2.36
N ARG A 8 -1.94 21.61 -1.42
CA ARG A 8 -2.83 22.73 -1.77
C ARG A 8 -2.01 23.85 -2.40
N GLY A 9 -2.49 24.39 -3.53
CA GLY A 9 -1.93 25.57 -4.19
C GLY A 9 -2.24 26.83 -3.38
N GLY A 10 -1.27 27.31 -2.60
CA GLY A 10 -1.40 28.51 -1.78
C GLY A 10 -0.07 28.88 -1.13
N LYS A 11 0.02 30.10 -0.56
CA LYS A 11 1.26 30.78 -0.12
C LYS A 11 2.14 30.03 0.92
N ALA A 12 1.73 28.85 1.37
CA ALA A 12 2.46 27.99 2.31
C ALA A 12 2.57 26.51 1.88
N ALA A 13 2.11 26.13 0.67
CA ALA A 13 2.27 24.78 0.12
C ALA A 13 1.94 23.62 1.09
N ALA A 14 0.98 23.81 2.00
CA ALA A 14 0.68 22.84 3.04
C ALA A 14 0.04 21.58 2.44
N HIS A 15 0.46 20.42 2.95
CA HIS A 15 -0.18 19.14 2.64
C HIS A 15 -1.43 18.97 3.49
N SER A 16 -2.56 18.63 2.85
CA SER A 16 -3.82 18.35 3.56
C SER A 16 -4.26 16.91 3.29
N ILE A 17 -4.80 16.27 4.33
CA ILE A 17 -5.47 14.97 4.19
C ILE A 17 -6.73 15.13 3.33
N LEU A 18 -6.96 14.19 2.41
CA LEU A 18 -8.10 14.21 1.51
C LEU A 18 -8.91 12.90 1.66
N PRO A 19 -10.23 12.97 1.88
CA PRO A 19 -11.07 11.77 2.07
C PRO A 19 -11.27 10.98 0.77
N SER A 20 -11.36 11.66 -0.36
CA SER A 20 -11.50 11.07 -1.70
C SER A 20 -10.77 11.93 -2.73
N CYS A 21 -10.37 11.33 -3.85
CA CYS A 21 -9.68 12.04 -4.92
C CYS A 21 -10.09 11.44 -6.28
N GLU A 22 -10.58 12.28 -7.19
CA GLU A 22 -10.97 11.84 -8.54
C GLU A 22 -9.78 11.74 -9.50
N ASN A 23 -8.66 12.42 -9.18
CA ASN A 23 -7.48 12.45 -10.01
C ASN A 23 -6.22 12.13 -9.19
N ILE A 24 -5.64 10.95 -9.42
CA ILE A 24 -4.43 10.51 -8.71
C ILE A 24 -3.24 11.49 -8.86
N GLY A 25 -3.21 12.27 -9.94
CA GLY A 25 -2.17 13.27 -10.21
C GLY A 25 -2.13 14.43 -9.23
N VAL A 26 -3.20 14.70 -8.48
CA VAL A 26 -3.18 15.75 -7.43
C VAL A 26 -2.69 15.24 -6.07
N VAL A 27 -2.53 13.92 -5.92
CA VAL A 27 -2.04 13.29 -4.70
C VAL A 27 -0.51 13.36 -4.68
N SER A 28 0.05 13.92 -3.61
CA SER A 28 1.50 14.05 -3.43
C SER A 28 2.12 12.79 -2.83
N TYR A 29 1.46 12.19 -1.84
CA TYR A 29 1.84 10.90 -1.28
C TYR A 29 0.66 10.17 -0.64
N LEU A 30 0.81 8.86 -0.48
CA LEU A 30 -0.15 7.99 0.20
C LEU A 30 0.47 7.44 1.47
N LEU A 31 -0.29 7.44 2.57
CA LEU A 31 0.07 6.65 3.74
C LEU A 31 -0.43 5.23 3.54
N VAL A 32 0.50 4.28 3.50
CA VAL A 32 0.22 2.85 3.27
C VAL A 32 0.75 2.00 4.41
N GLN A 33 0.10 0.88 4.68
CA GLN A 33 0.67 -0.16 5.52
C GLN A 33 1.53 -1.08 4.66
N THR A 34 2.74 -1.41 5.12
CA THR A 34 3.64 -2.33 4.43
C THR A 34 3.46 -3.74 4.94
N PHE A 35 3.47 -4.73 4.05
CA PHE A 35 3.47 -6.14 4.38
C PHE A 35 4.81 -6.76 3.94
N GLU A 36 5.24 -7.80 4.64
CA GLU A 36 6.45 -8.55 4.32
C GLU A 36 6.09 -9.88 3.67
N SER A 37 6.76 -10.23 2.57
CA SER A 37 6.64 -11.57 1.98
C SER A 37 7.07 -12.61 3.01
N PHE A 38 6.17 -13.55 3.32
CA PHE A 38 6.42 -14.60 4.31
C PHE A 38 6.62 -15.96 3.64
N TYR A 39 5.59 -16.46 2.96
CA TYR A 39 5.63 -17.76 2.30
C TYR A 39 4.78 -17.76 1.04
N ARG A 40 5.43 -17.99 -0.12
CA ARG A 40 4.78 -17.97 -1.44
C ARG A 40 3.90 -16.72 -1.55
N ARG A 41 2.58 -16.92 -1.69
CA ARG A 41 1.54 -15.92 -1.89
C ARG A 41 1.13 -15.17 -0.61
N GLN A 42 1.69 -15.49 0.54
CA GLN A 42 1.31 -14.93 1.82
C GLN A 42 2.26 -13.83 2.25
N PHE A 43 1.67 -12.72 2.67
CA PHE A 43 2.33 -11.51 3.10
C PHE A 43 1.85 -11.16 4.50
N ARG A 44 2.75 -11.07 5.46
CA ARG A 44 2.42 -10.78 6.86
C ARG A 44 2.43 -9.28 7.15
N GLN A 45 1.54 -8.87 8.04
CA GLN A 45 1.39 -7.48 8.47
C GLN A 45 2.56 -7.01 9.35
N THR A 46 3.10 -7.89 10.18
CA THR A 46 4.21 -7.60 11.09
C THR A 46 5.49 -8.19 10.53
N ARG A 47 6.57 -7.39 10.48
CA ARG A 47 7.84 -7.89 9.95
C ARG A 47 8.51 -8.85 10.93
N SER A 48 9.30 -9.83 10.44
CA SER A 48 10.00 -10.81 11.30
C SER A 48 10.74 -10.14 12.45
N LYS A 49 11.50 -9.09 12.12
CA LYS A 49 12.34 -8.37 13.10
C LYS A 49 11.53 -7.61 14.15
N ASP A 50 10.29 -7.26 13.85
CA ASP A 50 9.41 -6.50 14.74
C ASP A 50 8.34 -7.40 15.39
N MET A 51 8.40 -8.72 15.15
CA MET A 51 7.36 -9.67 15.56
C MET A 51 7.20 -9.74 17.08
N HIS A 52 8.31 -9.61 17.81
CA HIS A 52 8.33 -9.55 19.28
C HIS A 52 7.62 -8.31 19.86
N LEU A 53 7.47 -7.24 19.08
CA LEU A 53 6.77 -6.02 19.48
C LEU A 53 5.31 -6.00 18.99
N GLY A 54 4.93 -6.89 18.07
CA GLY A 54 3.59 -6.92 17.47
C GLY A 54 3.24 -5.66 16.66
N ILE A 55 4.23 -4.87 16.24
CA ILE A 55 4.00 -3.56 15.62
C ILE A 55 3.82 -3.64 14.10
N LYS A 56 2.88 -2.84 13.60
CA LYS A 56 2.61 -2.66 12.17
C LYS A 56 3.51 -1.56 11.63
N ARG A 57 3.97 -1.70 10.38
CA ARG A 57 4.74 -0.66 9.71
C ARG A 57 3.92 0.08 8.66
N PHE A 58 4.09 1.40 8.67
CA PHE A 58 3.49 2.32 7.72
C PHE A 58 4.58 3.06 6.95
N ALA A 59 4.28 3.44 5.71
CA ALA A 59 5.20 4.18 4.86
C ALA A 59 4.45 5.27 4.09
N HIS A 60 5.16 6.37 3.82
CA HIS A 60 4.73 7.37 2.86
C HIS A 60 5.20 6.95 1.47
N LEU A 61 4.25 6.64 0.60
CA LEU A 61 4.51 6.34 -0.80
C LEU A 61 4.39 7.65 -1.60
N PRO A 62 5.47 8.19 -2.18
CA PRO A 62 5.39 9.40 -2.99
C PRO A 62 4.66 9.12 -4.30
N SER A 63 4.12 10.16 -4.93
CA SER A 63 3.36 10.06 -6.18
C SER A 63 4.13 9.41 -7.32
N ALA A 64 5.44 9.66 -7.41
CA ALA A 64 6.33 9.02 -8.38
C ALA A 64 6.42 7.49 -8.20
N SER A 65 6.02 6.96 -7.04
CA SER A 65 6.01 5.53 -6.73
C SER A 65 4.61 4.91 -6.79
N PHE A 66 3.60 5.66 -7.24
CA PHE A 66 2.28 5.08 -7.51
C PHE A 66 2.40 4.12 -8.68
N ARG A 67 2.49 2.83 -8.38
CA ARG A 67 2.42 1.77 -9.39
C ARG A 67 0.96 1.43 -9.66
N THR A 68 0.71 1.01 -10.90
CA THR A 68 -0.59 0.48 -11.34
C THR A 68 -1.03 -0.69 -10.47
N GLN A 69 -2.33 -0.90 -10.33
CA GLN A 69 -2.88 -2.12 -9.76
C GLN A 69 -2.27 -3.34 -10.45
N ILE A 70 -2.05 -4.40 -9.69
CA ILE A 70 -1.63 -5.68 -10.26
C ILE A 70 -2.73 -6.11 -11.25
N PRO A 71 -2.43 -6.28 -12.55
CA PRO A 71 -3.41 -6.73 -13.53
C PRO A 71 -4.08 -8.04 -13.08
N GLY A 72 -5.41 -8.06 -13.09
CA GLY A 72 -6.18 -9.23 -12.64
C GLY A 72 -6.40 -9.34 -11.12
N ALA A 73 -5.79 -8.48 -10.30
CA ALA A 73 -6.12 -8.40 -8.87
C ALA A 73 -7.45 -7.66 -8.65
N THR A 74 -8.54 -8.22 -9.15
CA THR A 74 -9.88 -7.88 -8.68
C THR A 74 -10.01 -8.28 -7.21
N GLY A 75 -10.92 -7.65 -6.45
CA GLY A 75 -11.05 -7.85 -5.00
C GLY A 75 -11.21 -9.31 -4.55
N SER A 76 -11.60 -10.22 -5.45
CA SER A 76 -11.69 -11.67 -5.21
C SER A 76 -10.34 -12.38 -5.06
N ASP A 77 -9.27 -11.82 -5.63
CA ASP A 77 -7.94 -12.44 -5.68
C ASP A 77 -7.05 -12.05 -4.50
N ILE A 78 -7.52 -11.13 -3.66
CA ILE A 78 -6.83 -10.69 -2.44
C ILE A 78 -7.65 -11.15 -1.24
N LYS A 79 -7.15 -12.17 -0.54
CA LYS A 79 -7.74 -12.61 0.72
C LYS A 79 -7.03 -11.91 1.87
N VAL A 80 -7.76 -11.05 2.56
CA VAL A 80 -7.25 -10.36 3.75
C VAL A 80 -7.70 -11.15 4.98
N SER A 81 -6.73 -11.70 5.71
CA SER A 81 -6.91 -12.25 7.05
C SER A 81 -6.44 -11.24 8.10
N ALA A 82 -6.76 -11.48 9.38
CA ALA A 82 -6.45 -10.57 10.48
C ALA A 82 -4.94 -10.26 10.62
N ALA A 83 -4.06 -11.19 10.22
CA ALA A 83 -2.61 -11.03 10.33
C ALA A 83 -1.86 -11.05 8.98
N ASN A 84 -2.48 -11.58 7.93
CA ASN A 84 -1.83 -11.87 6.66
C ASN A 84 -2.72 -11.46 5.48
N ILE A 85 -2.11 -11.03 4.40
CA ILE A 85 -2.73 -10.91 3.09
C ILE A 85 -2.23 -12.07 2.24
N GLU A 86 -3.14 -12.73 1.57
CA GLU A 86 -2.83 -13.69 0.51
C GLU A 86 -3.28 -13.12 -0.83
N ILE A 87 -2.39 -13.17 -1.82
CA ILE A 87 -2.68 -12.72 -3.19
C ILE A 87 -2.81 -13.91 -4.14
N GLY A 88 -3.55 -13.74 -5.24
CA GLY A 88 -3.69 -14.72 -6.31
C GLY A 88 -2.36 -15.07 -6.99
N GLN A 89 -2.33 -16.19 -7.72
CA GLN A 89 -1.11 -16.68 -8.37
C GLN A 89 -0.58 -15.72 -9.45
N ALA A 90 -1.46 -15.15 -10.27
CA ALA A 90 -1.07 -14.17 -11.29
C ALA A 90 -0.38 -12.95 -10.65
N ALA A 91 -0.98 -12.43 -9.58
CA ALA A 91 -0.43 -11.33 -8.80
C ALA A 91 0.94 -11.64 -8.20
N TYR A 92 1.09 -12.85 -7.65
CA TYR A 92 2.35 -13.31 -7.08
C TYR A 92 3.46 -13.47 -8.12
N ASN A 93 3.13 -13.95 -9.32
CA ASN A 93 4.11 -14.05 -10.42
C ASN A 93 4.66 -12.68 -10.81
N ILE A 94 3.80 -11.65 -10.86
CA ILE A 94 4.22 -10.28 -11.13
C ILE A 94 5.09 -9.76 -9.99
N PHE A 95 4.67 -9.94 -8.74
CA PHE A 95 5.47 -9.53 -7.57
C PHE A 95 6.88 -10.15 -7.60
N ARG A 96 7.01 -11.41 -7.99
CA ARG A 96 8.29 -12.12 -8.03
C ARG A 96 9.21 -11.66 -9.16
N ALA A 97 8.67 -10.97 -10.17
CA ALA A 97 9.41 -10.44 -11.32
C ALA A 97 9.88 -8.99 -11.11
N LEU A 98 9.47 -8.33 -10.02
CA LEU A 98 9.89 -6.98 -9.63
C LEU A 98 11.18 -7.01 -8.80
#